data_AF-G0TSB9-F1
#
_entry.id   AF-G0TSB9-F1
#
_cell.length_a   1.000
_cell.length_b   1.000
_cell.length_c   1.000
_cell.angle_alpha   90.00
_cell.angle_beta   90.00
_cell.angle_gamma   90.00
#
_symmetry.space_group_name_H-M   'P 1'
#
loop_
_entity.id
_entity.type
_entity.pdbx_description
1 polymer ?
#
loop_
_entity_poly.entity_id
_entity_poly.type
_entity_poly.pdbx_seq_one_letter_code
_entity_poly.pdbx_strand_id
1 'polypeptide(L)'
;MSAIKRSLNVGVVGMGNMGVPIARNLGFKARSAMYLQIHSRTLSKARRVCDDLAVDGVTCAMRVHDRYSTMTKWCDVLLLALADVQASRHALLEDNEALIRNARKGQIIVDHTTVDVETSRECAFEAGKRGAYFLDAPMSGSPRACFNAQLLLMVGGDAESFQKMLPIFHMYADNTFHMGESGSGSAAKMISQALVAAHNAAAAEALTMAHALGIMDQSKLVQVLDASWGASTMLRRNAPLLQDLIRNPDKSPPTSTASVDRLLADLAHLDTSLAKRCGEDIPLPVFDAALRSLDAASVAGMGDRDLASVVHYIQAGEASLRSRSASPASGEGATPSGSAAQGEFLTAAVSAESAAFDEKDFY
;
A
#
# COMPACT_ATOMS: atom_id res chain seq x y z
N MET A 1 25.27 -28.50 -23.48
CA MET A 1 25.56 -28.01 -22.11
C MET A 1 24.64 -28.76 -21.15
N SER A 2 25.18 -29.38 -20.11
CA SER A 2 24.37 -30.03 -19.06
C SER A 2 23.60 -28.98 -18.27
N ALA A 3 22.28 -29.14 -18.12
CA ALA A 3 21.49 -28.27 -17.24
C ALA A 3 21.93 -28.50 -15.79
N ILE A 4 22.37 -27.44 -15.09
CA ILE A 4 22.81 -27.52 -13.70
C ILE A 4 21.59 -27.67 -12.79
N LYS A 5 21.56 -28.73 -11.97
CA LYS A 5 20.58 -28.86 -10.88
C LYS A 5 21.05 -28.00 -9.71
N ARG A 6 20.24 -26.99 -9.35
CA ARG A 6 20.52 -26.05 -8.25
C ARG A 6 19.22 -25.60 -7.59
N SER A 7 19.33 -24.97 -6.43
CA SER A 7 18.23 -24.26 -5.78
C SER A 7 17.77 -23.06 -6.59
N LEU A 8 16.56 -22.57 -6.31
CA LEU A 8 16.01 -21.36 -6.90
C LEU A 8 16.68 -20.12 -6.29
N ASN A 9 17.01 -19.12 -7.10
CA ASN A 9 17.50 -17.85 -6.59
C ASN A 9 16.31 -16.89 -6.45
N VAL A 10 15.96 -16.51 -5.23
CA VAL A 10 14.79 -15.66 -4.94
C VAL A 10 15.27 -14.34 -4.36
N GLY A 11 14.92 -13.23 -5.01
CA GLY A 11 15.29 -11.89 -4.59
C GLY A 11 14.13 -11.15 -3.95
N VAL A 12 14.40 -10.44 -2.85
CA VAL A 12 13.46 -9.48 -2.25
C VAL A 12 14.03 -8.07 -2.39
N VAL A 13 13.26 -7.20 -3.05
CA VAL A 13 13.65 -5.84 -3.40
C VAL A 13 12.87 -4.86 -2.53
N GLY A 14 13.59 -4.15 -1.66
CA GLY A 14 13.04 -3.12 -0.77
C GLY A 14 12.87 -3.61 0.67
N MET A 15 13.72 -3.13 1.58
CA MET A 15 13.70 -3.48 3.01
C MET A 15 12.92 -2.45 3.83
N GLY A 16 11.64 -2.28 3.49
CA GLY A 16 10.69 -1.43 4.24
C GLY A 16 9.84 -2.23 5.22
N ASN A 17 8.73 -1.62 5.67
CA ASN A 17 7.79 -2.19 6.64
C ASN A 17 7.30 -3.60 6.27
N MET A 18 7.14 -3.88 4.98
CA MET A 18 6.64 -5.17 4.50
C MET A 18 7.73 -6.06 3.92
N GLY A 19 8.75 -5.51 3.26
CA GLY A 19 9.81 -6.32 2.66
C GLY A 19 10.70 -7.04 3.67
N VAL A 20 10.93 -6.45 4.85
CA VAL A 20 11.68 -7.11 5.94
C VAL A 20 10.98 -8.38 6.43
N PRO A 21 9.70 -8.36 6.86
CA PRO A 21 9.02 -9.58 7.29
C PRO A 21 8.81 -10.61 6.16
N ILE A 22 8.69 -10.18 4.89
CA ILE A 22 8.69 -11.09 3.73
C ILE A 22 10.03 -11.83 3.63
N ALA A 23 11.16 -11.11 3.62
CA ALA A 23 12.49 -11.70 3.56
C ALA A 23 12.75 -12.65 4.74
N ARG A 24 12.29 -12.25 5.94
CA ARG A 24 12.33 -13.09 7.15
C ARG A 24 11.61 -14.42 6.93
N ASN A 25 10.34 -14.38 6.54
CA ASN A 25 9.54 -15.58 6.35
C ASN A 25 10.13 -16.54 5.32
N LEU A 26 10.61 -16.01 4.19
CA LEU A 26 11.32 -16.80 3.18
C LEU A 26 12.54 -17.48 3.79
N GLY A 27 13.37 -16.73 4.50
CA GLY A 27 14.58 -17.27 5.13
C GLY A 27 14.31 -18.39 6.15
N PHE A 28 13.29 -18.23 7.01
CA PHE A 28 12.98 -19.22 8.04
C PHE A 28 12.28 -20.46 7.51
N LYS A 29 11.47 -20.33 6.46
CA LYS A 29 10.60 -21.42 5.99
C LYS A 29 11.16 -22.19 4.80
N ALA A 30 12.09 -21.62 4.04
CA ALA A 30 12.59 -22.23 2.81
C ALA A 30 13.50 -23.47 2.99
N ARG A 31 14.15 -23.65 4.15
CA ARG A 31 14.94 -24.84 4.51
C ARG A 31 15.85 -25.35 3.38
N SER A 32 16.84 -24.54 2.99
CA SER A 32 17.81 -24.83 1.92
C SER A 32 17.24 -24.98 0.49
N ALA A 33 15.94 -24.76 0.27
CA ALA A 33 15.33 -24.86 -1.08
C ALA A 33 15.61 -23.65 -1.99
N MET A 34 16.07 -22.53 -1.41
CA MET A 34 16.37 -21.31 -2.16
C MET A 34 17.66 -20.64 -1.71
N TYR A 35 18.20 -19.79 -2.57
CA TYR A 35 19.26 -18.85 -2.23
C TYR A 35 18.69 -17.42 -2.21
N LEU A 36 18.54 -16.84 -1.02
CA LEU A 36 17.84 -15.57 -0.82
C LEU A 36 18.75 -14.38 -1.15
N GLN A 37 18.32 -13.52 -2.06
CA GLN A 37 19.01 -12.27 -2.40
C GLN A 37 18.23 -11.10 -1.81
N ILE A 38 18.91 -10.19 -1.11
CA ILE A 38 18.29 -9.07 -0.39
C ILE A 38 18.80 -7.76 -0.97
N HIS A 39 17.88 -6.94 -1.47
CA HIS A 39 18.21 -5.63 -2.03
C HIS A 39 17.65 -4.47 -1.21
N SER A 40 18.48 -3.46 -1.01
CA SER A 40 18.11 -2.14 -0.49
C SER A 40 18.99 -1.08 -1.14
N ARG A 41 18.42 0.09 -1.45
CA ARG A 41 19.20 1.27 -1.90
C ARG A 41 20.31 1.64 -0.90
N THR A 42 20.04 1.44 0.38
CA THR A 42 21.01 1.62 1.45
C THR A 42 21.59 0.26 1.84
N LEU A 43 22.84 -0.01 1.46
CA LEU A 43 23.48 -1.31 1.67
C LEU A 43 23.58 -1.71 3.16
N SER A 44 23.79 -0.74 4.07
CA SER A 44 23.81 -1.01 5.52
C SER A 44 22.48 -1.58 6.03
N LYS A 45 21.35 -1.18 5.44
CA LYS A 45 20.03 -1.72 5.77
C LYS A 45 19.88 -3.17 5.30
N ALA A 46 20.36 -3.52 4.11
CA ALA A 46 20.38 -4.93 3.66
C ALA A 46 21.30 -5.80 4.53
N ARG A 47 22.46 -5.26 4.93
CA ARG A 47 23.38 -5.94 5.86
C ARG A 47 22.71 -6.19 7.21
N ARG A 48 22.11 -5.16 7.83
CA ARG A 48 21.38 -5.30 9.09
C ARG A 48 20.31 -6.40 9.02
N VAL A 49 19.49 -6.42 7.96
CA VAL A 49 18.48 -7.48 7.78
C VAL A 49 19.14 -8.85 7.72
N CYS A 50 20.22 -9.03 6.95
CA CYS A 50 20.94 -10.30 6.90
C CYS A 50 21.53 -10.69 8.26
N ASP A 51 22.10 -9.74 8.99
CA ASP A 51 22.72 -9.98 10.29
C ASP A 51 21.66 -10.44 11.31
N ASP A 52 20.52 -9.73 11.39
CA ASP A 52 19.40 -10.09 12.27
C ASP A 52 18.86 -11.49 11.96
N LEU A 53 18.66 -11.80 10.67
CA LEU A 53 18.17 -13.12 10.25
C LEU A 53 19.19 -14.24 10.52
N ALA A 54 20.48 -13.97 10.36
CA ALA A 54 21.54 -14.94 10.66
C ALA A 54 21.64 -15.23 12.15
N VAL A 55 21.56 -14.19 13.00
CA VAL A 55 21.54 -14.32 14.46
C VAL A 55 20.35 -15.17 14.92
N ASP A 56 19.17 -14.93 14.33
CA ASP A 56 17.94 -15.65 14.68
C ASP A 56 17.87 -17.09 14.11
N GLY A 57 18.84 -17.52 13.29
CA GLY A 57 18.94 -18.90 12.81
C GLY A 57 18.17 -19.21 11.52
N VAL A 58 18.24 -18.32 10.54
CA VAL A 58 17.69 -18.53 9.18
C VAL A 58 18.13 -19.87 8.56
N THR A 59 17.29 -20.47 7.71
CA THR A 59 17.49 -21.84 7.18
C THR A 59 18.01 -21.89 5.74
N CYS A 60 18.41 -20.75 5.18
CA CYS A 60 19.02 -20.65 3.85
C CYS A 60 20.17 -19.64 3.85
N ALA A 61 21.10 -19.79 2.90
CA ALA A 61 22.11 -18.77 2.65
C ALA A 61 21.44 -17.49 2.11
N MET A 62 22.04 -16.34 2.43
CA MET A 62 21.57 -15.03 1.98
C MET A 62 22.69 -14.22 1.34
N ARG A 63 22.34 -13.28 0.47
CA ARG A 63 23.30 -12.37 -0.17
C ARG A 63 22.73 -10.97 -0.33
N VAL A 64 23.54 -9.96 -0.02
CA VAL A 64 23.14 -8.55 -0.12
C VAL A 64 23.44 -7.96 -1.50
N HIS A 65 22.60 -7.02 -1.92
CA HIS A 65 22.71 -6.28 -3.17
C HIS A 65 22.35 -4.80 -2.98
N ASP A 66 23.06 -3.91 -3.66
CA ASP A 66 22.82 -2.46 -3.72
C ASP A 66 22.49 -1.95 -5.14
N ARG A 67 22.53 -2.84 -6.14
CA ARG A 67 22.27 -2.54 -7.55
C ARG A 67 21.28 -3.49 -8.18
N TYR A 68 20.34 -2.96 -8.96
CA TYR A 68 19.33 -3.74 -9.67
C TYR A 68 19.95 -4.69 -10.71
N SER A 69 21.01 -4.30 -11.41
CA SER A 69 21.66 -5.16 -12.41
C SER A 69 22.16 -6.48 -11.82
N THR A 70 22.68 -6.44 -10.59
CA THR A 70 23.10 -7.66 -9.89
C THR A 70 21.92 -8.50 -9.43
N MET A 71 20.81 -7.89 -9.01
CA MET A 71 19.57 -8.61 -8.69
C MET A 71 19.03 -9.33 -9.92
N THR A 72 18.90 -8.64 -11.06
CA THR A 72 18.39 -9.20 -12.31
C THR A 72 19.29 -10.30 -12.86
N LYS A 73 20.62 -10.19 -12.73
CA LYS A 73 21.54 -11.24 -13.19
C LYS A 73 21.46 -12.52 -12.36
N TRP A 74 21.23 -12.40 -11.05
CA TRP A 74 21.32 -13.52 -10.11
C TRP A 74 19.99 -14.23 -9.84
N CYS A 75 18.88 -13.50 -9.75
CA CYS A 75 17.61 -14.05 -9.30
C CYS A 75 16.87 -14.76 -10.43
N ASP A 76 16.18 -15.86 -10.14
CA ASP A 76 15.18 -16.45 -11.04
C ASP A 76 13.79 -15.85 -10.76
N VAL A 77 13.53 -15.52 -9.50
CA VAL A 77 12.31 -14.86 -9.00
C VAL A 77 12.68 -13.57 -8.29
N LEU A 78 11.97 -12.49 -8.57
CA LEU A 78 12.11 -11.19 -7.90
C LEU A 78 10.78 -10.80 -7.27
N LEU A 79 10.81 -10.45 -5.98
CA LEU A 79 9.66 -9.99 -5.20
C LEU A 79 9.92 -8.54 -4.79
N LEU A 80 9.11 -7.60 -5.27
CA LEU A 80 9.19 -6.19 -4.87
C LEU A 80 8.16 -5.91 -3.78
N ALA A 81 8.58 -5.16 -2.75
CA ALA A 81 7.72 -4.67 -1.69
C ALA A 81 8.17 -3.24 -1.32
N LEU A 82 7.70 -2.27 -2.09
CA LEU A 82 8.17 -0.88 -2.04
C LEU A 82 7.15 0.06 -1.39
N ALA A 83 7.60 1.29 -1.12
CA ALA A 83 6.82 2.26 -0.35
C ALA A 83 5.64 2.82 -1.16
N ASP A 84 5.87 3.12 -2.43
CA ASP A 84 4.94 3.84 -3.30
C ASP A 84 5.14 3.44 -4.78
N VAL A 85 4.21 3.90 -5.62
CA VAL A 85 4.20 3.66 -7.06
C VAL A 85 5.45 4.22 -7.76
N GLN A 86 6.00 5.36 -7.31
CA GLN A 86 7.16 5.99 -7.95
C GLN A 86 8.41 5.14 -7.75
N ALA A 87 8.61 4.61 -6.54
CA ALA A 87 9.68 3.68 -6.23
C ALA A 87 9.54 2.38 -7.04
N SER A 88 8.32 1.87 -7.22
CA SER A 88 8.07 0.68 -8.04
C SER A 88 8.38 0.93 -9.51
N ARG A 89 7.80 1.99 -10.11
CA ARG A 89 8.06 2.38 -11.51
C ARG A 89 9.55 2.62 -11.76
N HIS A 90 10.22 3.32 -10.84
CA HIS A 90 11.66 3.53 -10.93
C HIS A 90 12.44 2.21 -10.97
N ALA A 91 12.16 1.28 -10.06
CA ALA A 91 12.85 0.00 -9.98
C ALA A 91 12.53 -0.95 -11.15
N LEU A 92 11.31 -0.89 -11.69
CA LEU A 92 10.83 -1.82 -12.72
C LEU A 92 11.09 -1.31 -14.15
N LEU A 93 10.85 -0.02 -14.40
CA LEU A 93 10.76 0.54 -15.76
C LEU A 93 11.71 1.71 -16.03
N GLU A 94 11.97 2.60 -15.07
CA GLU A 94 12.57 3.90 -15.41
C GLU A 94 14.11 3.90 -15.28
N ASP A 95 14.67 3.23 -14.26
CA ASP A 95 16.11 3.13 -14.06
C ASP A 95 16.81 2.46 -15.27
N ASN A 96 18.07 2.83 -15.52
CA ASN A 96 18.90 2.20 -16.55
C ASN A 96 19.13 0.70 -16.26
N GLU A 97 19.23 0.34 -14.99
CA GLU A 97 19.36 -1.03 -14.50
C GLU A 97 18.02 -1.66 -14.10
N ALA A 98 16.90 -1.03 -14.47
CA ALA A 98 15.57 -1.46 -14.04
C ALA A 98 15.28 -2.93 -14.35
N LEU A 99 14.56 -3.58 -13.44
CA LEU A 99 14.42 -5.03 -13.37
C LEU A 99 13.71 -5.61 -14.60
N ILE A 100 12.62 -4.98 -15.06
CA ILE A 100 11.86 -5.46 -16.24
C ILE A 100 12.64 -5.16 -17.52
N ARG A 101 13.20 -3.95 -17.67
CA ARG A 101 13.97 -3.58 -18.87
C ARG A 101 15.16 -4.50 -19.15
N ASN A 102 15.74 -5.04 -18.09
CA ASN A 102 16.92 -5.91 -18.16
C ASN A 102 16.59 -7.38 -17.86
N ALA A 103 15.30 -7.75 -17.83
CA ALA A 103 14.86 -9.09 -17.45
C ALA A 103 15.43 -10.16 -18.40
N ARG A 104 15.74 -11.31 -17.81
CA ARG A 104 16.21 -12.52 -18.51
C ARG A 104 15.01 -13.39 -18.85
N LYS A 105 15.10 -14.08 -19.99
CA LYS A 105 14.08 -15.05 -20.41
C LYS A 105 13.79 -16.07 -19.30
N GLY A 106 12.51 -16.24 -18.97
CA GLY A 106 12.01 -17.17 -17.96
C GLY A 106 12.04 -16.65 -16.51
N GLN A 107 12.50 -15.42 -16.25
CA GLN A 107 12.36 -14.82 -14.92
C GLN A 107 10.91 -14.53 -14.56
N ILE A 108 10.58 -14.62 -13.26
CA ILE A 108 9.29 -14.19 -12.73
C ILE A 108 9.52 -12.98 -11.82
N ILE A 109 8.85 -11.87 -12.11
CA ILE A 109 8.90 -10.63 -11.34
C ILE A 109 7.52 -10.42 -10.72
N VAL A 110 7.46 -10.28 -9.41
CA VAL A 110 6.23 -10.07 -8.65
C VAL A 110 6.31 -8.73 -7.95
N ASP A 111 5.34 -7.85 -8.19
CA ASP A 111 5.23 -6.58 -7.46
C ASP A 111 4.10 -6.64 -6.44
N HIS A 112 4.43 -6.47 -5.16
CA HIS A 112 3.47 -6.39 -4.05
C HIS A 112 3.11 -4.95 -3.69
N THR A 113 3.75 -3.98 -4.35
CA THR A 113 3.48 -2.55 -4.16
C THR A 113 2.10 -2.23 -4.73
N THR A 114 1.29 -1.47 -3.99
CA THR A 114 0.03 -0.95 -4.56
C THR A 114 0.40 0.07 -5.64
N VAL A 115 -0.07 -0.18 -6.87
CA VAL A 115 0.11 0.69 -8.03
C VAL A 115 -1.22 0.79 -8.80
N ASP A 116 -1.30 1.72 -9.74
CA ASP A 116 -2.44 1.79 -10.66
C ASP A 116 -2.46 0.63 -11.68
N VAL A 117 -3.63 0.38 -12.27
CA VAL A 117 -3.85 -0.74 -13.19
C VAL A 117 -2.97 -0.64 -14.45
N GLU A 118 -2.78 0.57 -14.97
CA GLU A 118 -2.00 0.80 -16.18
C GLU A 118 -0.50 0.56 -15.96
N THR A 119 0.05 0.97 -14.81
CA THR A 119 1.41 0.62 -14.41
C THR A 119 1.62 -0.90 -14.39
N SER A 120 0.68 -1.67 -13.83
CA SER A 120 0.78 -3.15 -13.83
C SER A 120 0.72 -3.74 -15.24
N ARG A 121 -0.16 -3.22 -16.11
CA ARG A 121 -0.29 -3.66 -17.51
C ARG A 121 0.97 -3.33 -18.33
N GLU A 122 1.51 -2.13 -18.17
CA GLU A 122 2.76 -1.70 -18.81
C GLU A 122 3.93 -2.61 -18.38
N CYS A 123 4.05 -2.88 -17.08
CA CYS A 123 5.04 -3.80 -16.54
C CYS A 123 4.92 -5.20 -17.14
N ALA A 124 3.70 -5.75 -17.21
CA ALA A 124 3.46 -7.06 -17.80
C ALA A 124 3.82 -7.11 -19.29
N PHE A 125 3.44 -6.08 -20.04
CA PHE A 125 3.74 -5.97 -21.46
C PHE A 125 5.25 -5.92 -21.73
N GLU A 126 5.98 -5.06 -21.00
CA GLU A 126 7.43 -4.94 -21.14
C GLU A 126 8.18 -6.19 -20.67
N ALA A 127 7.69 -6.88 -19.64
CA ALA A 127 8.24 -8.17 -19.20
C ALA A 127 8.06 -9.24 -20.29
N GLY A 128 6.88 -9.30 -20.92
CA GLY A 128 6.58 -10.20 -22.03
C GLY A 128 7.53 -10.01 -23.21
N LYS A 129 7.87 -8.76 -23.58
CA LYS A 129 8.87 -8.46 -24.62
C LYS A 129 10.26 -9.02 -24.32
N ARG A 130 10.60 -9.21 -23.04
CA ARG A 130 11.87 -9.82 -22.60
C ARG A 130 11.78 -11.34 -22.43
N GLY A 131 10.61 -11.92 -22.66
CA GLY A 131 10.34 -13.33 -22.39
C GLY A 131 10.36 -13.67 -20.90
N ALA A 132 10.10 -12.68 -20.04
CA ALA A 132 9.90 -12.84 -18.60
C ALA A 132 8.39 -12.79 -18.28
N TYR A 133 8.05 -13.15 -17.04
CA TYR A 133 6.69 -13.14 -16.52
C TYR A 133 6.57 -12.09 -15.43
N PHE A 134 5.44 -11.39 -15.41
CA PHE A 134 5.12 -10.39 -14.39
C PHE A 134 3.81 -10.76 -13.70
N LEU A 135 3.80 -10.63 -12.37
CA LEU A 135 2.60 -10.77 -11.55
C LEU A 135 2.43 -9.52 -10.68
N ASP A 136 1.31 -8.81 -10.84
CA ASP A 136 0.86 -7.82 -9.85
C ASP A 136 0.20 -8.56 -8.69
N ALA A 137 0.80 -8.51 -7.51
CA ALA A 137 0.34 -9.22 -6.31
C ALA A 137 0.24 -8.30 -5.09
N PRO A 138 -0.51 -7.19 -5.17
CA PRO A 138 -0.69 -6.29 -4.03
C PRO A 138 -1.18 -7.06 -2.80
N MET A 139 -0.65 -6.65 -1.65
CA MET A 139 -0.88 -7.31 -0.37
C MET A 139 -1.88 -6.56 0.52
N SER A 140 -2.57 -7.31 1.37
CA SER A 140 -3.40 -6.78 2.45
C SER A 140 -3.03 -7.44 3.78
N GLY A 141 -2.84 -6.62 4.80
CA GLY A 141 -2.41 -7.04 6.14
C GLY A 141 -1.36 -6.10 6.74
N SER A 142 -1.20 -6.16 8.05
CA SER A 142 -0.18 -5.38 8.78
C SER A 142 1.19 -6.06 8.70
N PRO A 143 2.30 -5.36 9.04
CA PRO A 143 3.61 -6.00 9.22
C PRO A 143 3.58 -7.18 10.19
N ARG A 144 2.75 -7.10 11.25
CA ARG A 144 2.53 -8.20 12.20
C ARG A 144 1.83 -9.40 11.55
N ALA A 145 0.80 -9.15 10.73
CA ALA A 145 0.17 -10.20 9.94
C ALA A 145 1.17 -10.82 8.95
N CYS A 146 2.04 -10.02 8.33
CA CYS A 146 3.14 -10.51 7.50
C CYS A 146 4.08 -11.40 8.29
N PHE A 147 4.54 -10.98 9.47
CA PHE A 147 5.38 -11.81 10.34
C PHE A 147 4.73 -13.16 10.68
N ASN A 148 3.42 -13.18 10.89
CA ASN A 148 2.65 -14.41 11.12
C ASN A 148 2.32 -15.20 9.84
N ALA A 149 2.74 -14.71 8.67
CA ALA A 149 2.41 -15.21 7.34
C ALA A 149 0.92 -15.29 7.03
N GLN A 150 0.18 -14.26 7.45
CA GLN A 150 -1.27 -14.14 7.33
C GLN A 150 -1.68 -13.04 6.35
N LEU A 151 -0.81 -12.69 5.40
CA LEU A 151 -1.19 -11.75 4.34
C LEU A 151 -2.26 -12.34 3.43
N LEU A 152 -3.04 -11.43 2.87
CA LEU A 152 -3.86 -11.69 1.70
C LEU A 152 -3.13 -11.13 0.47
N LEU A 153 -3.03 -11.93 -0.59
CA LEU A 153 -2.49 -11.56 -1.90
C LEU A 153 -3.58 -11.64 -2.97
N MET A 154 -3.70 -10.58 -3.77
CA MET A 154 -4.54 -10.54 -4.96
C MET A 154 -3.64 -10.57 -6.18
N VAL A 155 -3.52 -11.71 -6.86
CA VAL A 155 -2.52 -11.91 -7.92
C VAL A 155 -3.15 -11.81 -9.31
N GLY A 156 -2.75 -10.81 -10.09
CA GLY A 156 -2.99 -10.71 -11.53
C GLY A 156 -1.81 -11.24 -12.33
N GLY A 157 -2.11 -11.85 -13.49
CA GLY A 157 -1.12 -12.32 -14.46
C GLY A 157 -1.31 -13.77 -14.89
N ASP A 158 -0.26 -14.36 -15.47
CA ASP A 158 -0.30 -15.71 -16.04
C ASP A 158 -0.57 -16.79 -14.98
N ALA A 159 -1.52 -17.69 -15.28
CA ALA A 159 -1.97 -18.72 -14.35
C ALA A 159 -0.89 -19.78 -14.07
N GLU A 160 -0.04 -20.12 -15.05
CA GLU A 160 1.05 -21.08 -14.86
C GLU A 160 2.12 -20.48 -13.93
N SER A 161 2.46 -19.21 -14.14
CA SER A 161 3.37 -18.45 -13.29
C SER A 161 2.83 -18.30 -11.87
N PHE A 162 1.53 -18.04 -11.70
CA PHE A 162 0.85 -18.05 -10.40
C PHE A 162 1.02 -19.40 -9.68
N GLN A 163 0.74 -20.51 -10.36
CA GLN A 163 0.88 -21.86 -9.79
C GLN A 163 2.32 -22.17 -9.36
N LYS A 164 3.31 -21.75 -10.17
CA LYS A 164 4.75 -21.88 -9.81
C LYS A 164 5.12 -21.06 -8.57
N MET A 165 4.45 -19.93 -8.36
CA MET A 165 4.71 -19.01 -7.25
C MET A 165 3.97 -19.35 -5.96
N LEU A 166 2.90 -20.15 -6.00
CA LEU A 166 2.14 -20.56 -4.81
C LEU A 166 3.01 -21.06 -3.64
N PRO A 167 4.02 -21.95 -3.84
CA PRO A 167 4.86 -22.40 -2.74
C PRO A 167 5.67 -21.28 -2.07
N ILE A 168 6.01 -20.22 -2.82
CA ILE A 168 6.71 -19.05 -2.29
C ILE A 168 5.72 -18.12 -1.58
N PHE A 169 4.55 -17.86 -2.18
CA PHE A 169 3.50 -17.04 -1.57
C PHE A 169 3.05 -17.59 -0.21
N HIS A 170 2.84 -18.90 -0.09
CA HIS A 170 2.43 -19.54 1.17
C HIS A 170 3.48 -19.47 2.29
N MET A 171 4.69 -18.98 2.03
CA MET A 171 5.66 -18.72 3.10
C MET A 171 5.31 -17.46 3.90
N TYR A 172 4.64 -16.48 3.30
CA TYR A 172 4.34 -15.17 3.93
C TYR A 172 2.88 -14.71 3.79
N ALA A 173 2.04 -15.47 3.10
CA ALA A 173 0.62 -15.20 2.93
C ALA A 173 -0.21 -16.47 3.19
N ASP A 174 -1.39 -16.28 3.79
CA ASP A 174 -2.34 -17.36 4.08
C ASP A 174 -3.46 -17.42 3.03
N ASN A 175 -3.86 -16.25 2.52
CA ASN A 175 -4.94 -16.14 1.54
C ASN A 175 -4.39 -15.62 0.21
N THR A 176 -4.18 -16.50 -0.76
CA THR A 176 -3.61 -16.12 -2.06
C THR A 176 -4.61 -16.43 -3.17
N PHE A 177 -5.09 -15.39 -3.85
CA PHE A 177 -6.11 -15.49 -4.90
C PHE A 177 -5.55 -15.12 -6.26
N HIS A 178 -5.86 -15.91 -7.29
CA HIS A 178 -5.62 -15.53 -8.68
C HIS A 178 -6.83 -14.77 -9.21
N MET A 179 -6.65 -13.49 -9.52
CA MET A 179 -7.73 -12.57 -9.90
C MET A 179 -7.99 -12.53 -11.41
N GLY A 180 -7.10 -13.10 -12.22
CA GLY A 180 -7.19 -13.08 -13.67
C GLY A 180 -5.92 -12.53 -14.32
N GLU A 181 -6.09 -11.83 -15.43
CA GLU A 181 -4.99 -11.22 -16.20
C GLU A 181 -4.29 -10.09 -15.44
N SER A 182 -3.14 -9.64 -15.96
CA SER A 182 -2.34 -8.57 -15.35
C SER A 182 -3.14 -7.27 -15.15
N GLY A 183 -3.00 -6.69 -13.98
CA GLY A 183 -3.77 -5.54 -13.49
C GLY A 183 -5.03 -5.93 -12.71
N SER A 184 -5.48 -7.18 -12.78
CA SER A 184 -6.66 -7.63 -12.01
C SER A 184 -6.39 -7.68 -10.50
N GLY A 185 -5.14 -7.95 -10.09
CA GLY A 185 -4.72 -7.89 -8.68
C GLY A 185 -4.76 -6.46 -8.17
N SER A 186 -4.20 -5.52 -8.94
CA SER A 186 -4.25 -4.08 -8.66
C SER A 186 -5.69 -3.56 -8.55
N ALA A 187 -6.56 -3.88 -9.52
CA ALA A 187 -7.98 -3.49 -9.47
C ALA A 187 -8.69 -4.03 -8.21
N ALA A 188 -8.47 -5.31 -7.87
CA ALA A 188 -9.04 -5.91 -6.66
C ALA A 188 -8.56 -5.20 -5.38
N LYS A 189 -7.28 -4.81 -5.31
CA LYS A 189 -6.73 -4.05 -4.19
C LYS A 189 -7.38 -2.67 -4.06
N MET A 190 -7.61 -1.98 -5.18
CA MET A 190 -8.20 -0.64 -5.17
C MET A 190 -9.66 -0.67 -4.71
N ILE A 191 -10.44 -1.67 -5.17
CA ILE A 191 -11.80 -1.94 -4.66
C ILE A 191 -11.76 -2.23 -3.15
N SER A 192 -10.80 -3.04 -2.69
CA SER A 192 -10.62 -3.31 -1.26
C SER A 192 -10.33 -2.03 -0.46
N GLN A 193 -9.50 -1.11 -0.98
CA GLN A 193 -9.19 0.15 -0.29
C GLN A 193 -10.38 1.12 -0.28
N ALA A 194 -11.19 1.14 -1.34
CA ALA A 194 -12.44 1.89 -1.35
C ALA A 194 -13.42 1.39 -0.28
N LEU A 195 -13.53 0.07 -0.10
CA LEU A 195 -14.32 -0.51 0.99
C LEU A 195 -13.72 -0.21 2.37
N VAL A 196 -12.38 -0.16 2.52
CA VAL A 196 -11.74 0.26 3.77
C VAL A 196 -12.14 1.70 4.11
N ALA A 197 -12.09 2.62 3.15
CA ALA A 197 -12.49 4.01 3.35
C ALA A 197 -13.97 4.14 3.74
N ALA A 198 -14.87 3.50 2.98
CA ALA A 198 -16.30 3.54 3.23
C ALA A 198 -16.66 2.92 4.59
N HIS A 199 -16.13 1.75 4.93
CA HIS A 199 -16.38 1.12 6.23
C HIS A 199 -15.76 1.88 7.39
N ASN A 200 -14.62 2.57 7.19
CA ASN A 200 -14.04 3.45 8.21
C ASN A 200 -14.96 4.64 8.51
N ALA A 201 -15.44 5.33 7.47
CA ALA A 201 -16.37 6.44 7.62
C ALA A 201 -17.67 5.98 8.31
N ALA A 202 -18.24 4.86 7.86
CA ALA A 202 -19.44 4.27 8.48
C ALA A 202 -19.23 3.92 9.96
N ALA A 203 -18.07 3.35 10.32
CA ALA A 203 -17.74 3.05 11.71
C ALA A 203 -17.58 4.32 12.57
N ALA A 204 -16.95 5.36 12.03
CA ALA A 204 -16.80 6.65 12.71
C ALA A 204 -18.17 7.30 12.98
N GLU A 205 -19.08 7.31 12.00
CA GLU A 205 -20.46 7.80 12.18
C GLU A 205 -21.24 6.93 13.17
N ALA A 206 -21.15 5.59 13.06
CA ALA A 206 -21.83 4.67 13.97
C ALA A 206 -21.46 4.91 15.44
N LEU A 207 -20.18 5.14 15.73
CA LEU A 207 -19.70 5.37 17.09
C LEU A 207 -19.95 6.80 17.58
N THR A 208 -20.02 7.76 16.65
CA THR A 208 -20.51 9.11 16.95
C THR A 208 -21.99 9.08 17.34
N MET A 209 -22.82 8.34 16.59
CA MET A 209 -24.24 8.11 16.93
C MET A 209 -24.38 7.39 18.28
N ALA A 210 -23.57 6.36 18.53
CA ALA A 210 -23.57 5.65 19.81
C ALA A 210 -23.27 6.60 20.98
N HIS A 211 -22.28 7.48 20.84
CA HIS A 211 -21.96 8.48 21.85
C HIS A 211 -23.11 9.47 22.06
N ALA A 212 -23.69 10.01 20.98
CA ALA A 212 -24.80 10.95 21.04
C ALA A 212 -26.08 10.36 21.67
N LEU A 213 -26.33 9.05 21.46
CA LEU A 213 -27.45 8.30 22.03
C LEU A 213 -27.18 7.78 23.46
N GLY A 214 -26.02 8.08 24.05
CA GLY A 214 -25.68 7.69 25.41
C GLY A 214 -25.25 6.22 25.59
N ILE A 215 -24.86 5.54 24.51
CA ILE A 215 -24.31 4.18 24.59
C ILE A 215 -22.86 4.25 25.04
N MET A 216 -22.65 4.00 26.35
CA MET A 216 -21.34 4.14 26.98
C MET A 216 -20.45 2.88 26.91
N ASP A 217 -20.97 1.74 26.49
CA ASP A 217 -20.18 0.50 26.38
C ASP A 217 -20.05 0.09 24.91
N GLN A 218 -19.06 0.64 24.22
CA GLN A 218 -18.85 0.32 22.81
C GLN A 218 -18.34 -1.10 22.61
N SER A 219 -17.73 -1.74 23.62
CA SER A 219 -17.34 -3.14 23.52
C SER A 219 -18.57 -4.04 23.38
N LYS A 220 -19.64 -3.75 24.12
CA LYS A 220 -20.93 -4.41 23.95
C LYS A 220 -21.59 -4.06 22.63
N LEU A 221 -21.51 -2.80 22.19
CA LEU A 221 -22.03 -2.41 20.88
C LEU A 221 -21.34 -3.19 19.74
N VAL A 222 -20.02 -3.33 19.79
CA VAL A 222 -19.25 -4.15 18.83
C VAL A 222 -19.71 -5.61 18.87
N GLN A 223 -19.92 -6.20 20.06
CA GLN A 223 -20.47 -7.56 20.17
C GLN A 223 -21.86 -7.69 19.53
N VAL A 224 -22.74 -6.72 19.74
CA VAL A 224 -24.07 -6.69 19.10
C VAL A 224 -23.94 -6.59 17.58
N LEU A 225 -23.06 -5.71 17.09
CA LEU A 225 -22.84 -5.52 15.67
C LEU A 225 -22.22 -6.76 15.02
N ASP A 226 -21.26 -7.41 15.67
CA ASP A 226 -20.64 -8.67 15.26
C ASP A 226 -21.63 -9.84 15.20
N ALA A 227 -22.62 -9.87 16.08
CA ALA A 227 -23.70 -10.84 16.06
C ALA A 227 -24.81 -10.52 15.03
N SER A 228 -24.70 -9.37 14.34
CA SER A 228 -25.69 -8.87 13.39
C SER A 228 -25.08 -8.66 12.00
N TRP A 229 -25.87 -8.10 11.08
CA TRP A 229 -25.41 -7.73 9.74
C TRP A 229 -24.59 -6.42 9.70
N GLY A 230 -24.43 -5.75 10.85
CA GLY A 230 -23.66 -4.51 10.97
C GLY A 230 -22.14 -4.70 11.17
N ALA A 231 -21.67 -5.94 11.19
CA ALA A 231 -20.26 -6.25 11.40
C ALA A 231 -19.38 -5.80 10.22
N SER A 232 -18.22 -5.21 10.53
CA SER A 232 -17.17 -5.01 9.54
C SER A 232 -15.78 -5.15 10.19
N THR A 233 -14.77 -5.45 9.38
CA THR A 233 -13.38 -5.53 9.88
C THR A 233 -12.88 -4.17 10.36
N MET A 234 -13.24 -3.09 9.64
CA MET A 234 -12.81 -1.74 10.04
C MET A 234 -13.47 -1.26 11.32
N LEU A 235 -14.76 -1.57 11.53
CA LEU A 235 -15.45 -1.30 12.79
C LEU A 235 -14.73 -1.98 13.96
N ARG A 236 -14.52 -3.30 13.88
CA ARG A 236 -13.86 -4.07 14.96
C ARG A 236 -12.45 -3.54 15.26
N ARG A 237 -11.67 -3.23 14.21
CA ARG A 237 -10.32 -2.68 14.35
C ARG A 237 -10.34 -1.31 15.03
N ASN A 238 -11.20 -0.41 14.58
CA ASN A 238 -11.12 1.01 14.94
C ASN A 238 -11.95 1.37 16.16
N ALA A 239 -12.92 0.55 16.56
CA ALA A 239 -13.85 0.90 17.65
C ALA A 239 -13.17 1.33 18.95
N PRO A 240 -12.12 0.65 19.47
CA PRO A 240 -11.45 1.10 20.70
C PRO A 240 -10.82 2.50 20.56
N LEU A 241 -10.18 2.78 19.42
CA LEU A 241 -9.53 4.08 19.17
C LEU A 241 -10.56 5.17 18.88
N LEU A 242 -11.60 4.87 18.10
CA LEU A 242 -12.70 5.80 17.84
C LEU A 242 -13.43 6.16 19.14
N GLN A 243 -13.66 5.20 20.04
CA GLN A 243 -14.26 5.48 21.35
C GLN A 243 -13.47 6.54 22.13
N ASP A 244 -12.17 6.33 22.18
CA ASP A 244 -11.23 7.14 22.95
C ASP A 244 -11.12 8.55 22.35
N LEU A 245 -11.02 8.67 21.02
CA LEU A 245 -11.01 9.94 20.31
C LEU A 245 -12.34 10.71 20.45
N ILE A 246 -13.48 10.03 20.33
CA ILE A 246 -14.80 10.67 20.46
C ILE A 246 -15.01 11.18 21.90
N ARG A 247 -14.58 10.42 22.91
CA ARG A 247 -14.73 10.82 24.33
C ARG A 247 -13.75 11.88 24.77
N ASN A 248 -12.57 11.89 24.16
CA ASN A 248 -11.50 12.82 24.45
C ASN A 248 -11.23 13.64 23.19
N PRO A 249 -12.08 14.63 22.86
CA PRO A 249 -12.03 15.34 21.57
C PRO A 249 -10.72 16.10 21.33
N ASP A 250 -9.99 16.45 22.39
CA ASP A 250 -8.68 17.11 22.32
C ASP A 250 -7.51 16.13 22.16
N LYS A 251 -7.77 14.81 22.20
CA LYS A 251 -6.74 13.78 22.09
C LYS A 251 -6.22 13.68 20.66
N SER A 252 -4.91 13.75 20.51
CA SER A 252 -4.25 13.49 19.23
C SER A 252 -4.30 12.00 18.86
N PRO A 253 -4.78 11.63 17.65
CA PRO A 253 -4.68 10.27 17.15
C PRO A 253 -3.22 9.79 17.00
N PRO A 254 -2.94 8.49 17.20
CA PRO A 254 -1.60 7.93 17.00
C PRO A 254 -1.25 7.81 15.52
N THR A 255 0.05 7.72 15.22
CA THR A 255 0.55 7.32 13.90
C THR A 255 0.30 5.84 13.64
N SER A 256 0.20 5.44 12.38
CA SER A 256 0.06 4.02 12.03
C SER A 256 0.67 3.70 10.66
N THR A 257 0.88 2.41 10.39
CA THR A 257 1.34 1.95 9.07
C THR A 257 0.29 2.11 7.96
N ALA A 258 -0.99 2.23 8.33
CA ALA A 258 -2.11 2.49 7.42
C ALA A 258 -2.60 3.92 7.67
N SER A 259 -1.83 4.89 7.20
CA SER A 259 -2.11 6.31 7.40
C SER A 259 -3.15 6.86 6.44
N VAL A 260 -3.72 8.03 6.77
CA VAL A 260 -4.69 8.74 5.92
C VAL A 260 -4.10 9.04 4.54
N ASP A 261 -2.90 9.61 4.46
CA ASP A 261 -2.27 9.97 3.19
C ASP A 261 -1.96 8.75 2.31
N ARG A 262 -1.60 7.62 2.94
CA ARG A 262 -1.37 6.37 2.21
C ARG A 262 -2.66 5.84 1.60
N LEU A 263 -3.77 5.88 2.35
CA LEU A 263 -5.06 5.48 1.81
C LEU A 263 -5.53 6.43 0.71
N LEU A 264 -5.37 7.75 0.88
CA LEU A 264 -5.68 8.72 -0.17
C LEU A 264 -4.86 8.48 -1.44
N ALA A 265 -3.55 8.20 -1.32
CA ALA A 265 -2.72 7.86 -2.46
C ALA A 265 -3.20 6.59 -3.18
N ASP A 266 -3.54 5.53 -2.44
CA ASP A 266 -4.11 4.30 -3.01
C ASP A 266 -5.44 4.58 -3.75
N LEU A 267 -6.30 5.43 -3.19
CA LEU A 267 -7.60 5.79 -3.78
C LEU A 267 -7.47 6.74 -4.98
N ALA A 268 -6.44 7.58 -5.03
CA ALA A 268 -6.15 8.40 -6.20
C ALA A 268 -5.83 7.53 -7.42
N HIS A 269 -5.19 6.37 -7.23
CA HIS A 269 -5.01 5.38 -8.31
C HIS A 269 -6.35 4.82 -8.80
N LEU A 270 -7.35 4.67 -7.92
CA LEU A 270 -8.67 4.18 -8.30
C LEU A 270 -9.38 5.17 -9.21
N ASP A 271 -9.33 6.45 -8.86
CA ASP A 271 -9.90 7.53 -9.67
C ASP A 271 -9.31 7.54 -11.09
N THR A 272 -7.99 7.39 -11.22
CA THR A 272 -7.34 7.36 -12.54
C THR A 272 -7.62 6.07 -13.32
N SER A 273 -7.99 4.98 -12.64
CA SER A 273 -8.23 3.67 -13.28
C SER A 273 -9.71 3.41 -13.58
N LEU A 274 -10.63 4.18 -13.00
CA LEU A 274 -12.06 4.05 -13.27
C LEU A 274 -12.40 4.66 -14.63
N ALA A 275 -13.08 3.87 -15.47
CA ALA A 275 -13.56 4.35 -16.74
C ALA A 275 -14.66 5.41 -16.54
N LYS A 276 -14.48 6.58 -17.18
CA LYS A 276 -15.52 7.61 -17.25
C LYS A 276 -16.69 7.13 -18.10
N ARG A 277 -17.92 7.37 -17.66
CA ARG A 277 -19.14 7.09 -18.43
C ARG A 277 -19.58 8.38 -19.13
N CYS A 278 -19.63 8.37 -20.47
CA CYS A 278 -19.93 9.57 -21.27
C CYS A 278 -18.98 10.75 -21.02
N GLY A 279 -17.72 10.49 -20.63
CA GLY A 279 -16.74 11.52 -20.29
C GLY A 279 -16.86 12.07 -18.87
N GLU A 280 -17.82 11.57 -18.08
CA GLU A 280 -18.04 11.96 -16.68
C GLU A 280 -17.60 10.83 -15.72
N ASP A 281 -17.23 11.22 -14.51
CA ASP A 281 -16.89 10.25 -13.46
C ASP A 281 -18.15 9.49 -13.01
N ILE A 282 -17.97 8.23 -12.61
CA ILE A 282 -19.08 7.41 -12.11
C ILE A 282 -19.43 7.89 -10.70
N PRO A 283 -20.68 8.31 -10.41
CA PRO A 283 -21.03 8.81 -9.09
C PRO A 283 -21.07 7.67 -8.08
N LEU A 284 -20.28 7.79 -7.00
CA LEU A 284 -20.20 6.82 -5.91
C LEU A 284 -20.40 7.53 -4.57
N PRO A 285 -21.64 7.92 -4.20
CA PRO A 285 -21.88 8.92 -3.16
C PRO A 285 -21.26 8.62 -1.78
N VAL A 286 -21.29 7.36 -1.35
CA VAL A 286 -20.70 6.93 -0.06
C VAL A 286 -19.18 6.99 -0.11
N PHE A 287 -18.60 6.61 -1.25
CA PHE A 287 -17.16 6.70 -1.46
C PHE A 287 -16.69 8.16 -1.50
N ASP A 288 -17.42 9.03 -2.21
CA ASP A 288 -17.13 10.46 -2.29
C ASP A 288 -17.22 11.15 -0.93
N ALA A 289 -18.14 10.72 -0.05
CA ALA A 289 -18.22 11.20 1.33
C ALA A 289 -17.02 10.75 2.19
N ALA A 290 -16.61 9.49 2.04
CA ALA A 290 -15.43 8.97 2.72
C ALA A 290 -14.15 9.70 2.27
N LEU A 291 -13.99 9.94 0.97
CA LEU A 291 -12.88 10.73 0.40
C LEU A 291 -12.83 12.14 0.97
N ARG A 292 -13.95 12.88 0.97
CA ARG A 292 -14.00 14.23 1.55
C ARG A 292 -13.59 14.27 3.02
N SER A 293 -13.94 13.24 3.78
CA SER A 293 -13.59 13.12 5.19
C SER A 293 -12.10 12.80 5.41
N LEU A 294 -11.52 11.96 4.54
CA LEU A 294 -10.08 11.68 4.52
C LEU A 294 -9.27 12.92 4.10
N ASP A 295 -9.68 13.61 3.04
CA ASP A 295 -9.03 14.84 2.56
C ASP A 295 -9.04 15.91 3.65
N ALA A 296 -10.17 16.09 4.35
CA ALA A 296 -10.26 17.05 5.44
C ALA A 296 -9.30 16.73 6.60
N ALA A 297 -9.10 15.45 6.92
CA ALA A 297 -8.12 15.02 7.92
C ALA A 297 -6.67 15.25 7.44
N SER A 298 -6.36 14.94 6.18
CA SER A 298 -5.04 15.17 5.58
C SER A 298 -4.66 16.66 5.56
N VAL A 299 -5.56 17.53 5.06
CA VAL A 299 -5.37 18.99 5.02
C VAL A 299 -5.16 19.59 6.42
N ALA A 300 -5.76 18.99 7.45
CA ALA A 300 -5.55 19.39 8.84
C ALA A 300 -4.21 18.92 9.45
N GLY A 301 -3.33 18.30 8.65
CA GLY A 301 -2.02 17.82 9.10
C GLY A 301 -2.06 16.48 9.84
N MET A 302 -3.13 15.70 9.67
CA MET A 302 -3.29 14.38 10.31
C MET A 302 -2.97 13.22 9.34
N GLY A 303 -2.31 13.53 8.23
CA GLY A 303 -2.05 12.60 7.11
C GLY A 303 -1.24 11.34 7.47
N ASP A 304 -0.35 11.43 8.46
CA ASP A 304 0.48 10.34 8.97
C ASP A 304 -0.20 9.51 10.08
N ARG A 305 -1.38 9.94 10.53
CA ARG A 305 -2.14 9.32 11.62
C ARG A 305 -3.05 8.19 11.16
N ASP A 306 -3.51 7.37 12.10
CA ASP A 306 -4.47 6.29 11.84
C ASP A 306 -5.79 6.84 11.26
N LEU A 307 -6.47 6.01 10.47
CA LEU A 307 -7.75 6.31 9.82
C LEU A 307 -8.87 6.70 10.80
N ALA A 308 -8.76 6.31 12.08
CA ALA A 308 -9.70 6.76 13.11
C ALA A 308 -9.69 8.28 13.31
N SER A 309 -8.62 8.98 12.92
CA SER A 309 -8.51 10.44 12.96
C SER A 309 -9.63 11.17 12.20
N VAL A 310 -10.18 10.52 11.16
CA VAL A 310 -11.25 11.05 10.30
C VAL A 310 -12.48 11.49 11.10
N VAL A 311 -12.75 10.88 12.26
CA VAL A 311 -13.93 11.18 13.09
C VAL A 311 -14.06 12.67 13.47
N HIS A 312 -12.94 13.38 13.63
CA HIS A 312 -12.94 14.80 13.95
C HIS A 312 -13.16 15.72 12.73
N TYR A 313 -13.09 15.16 11.51
CA TYR A 313 -13.06 15.93 10.26
C TYR A 313 -14.23 15.62 9.32
N ILE A 314 -15.17 14.74 9.70
CA ILE A 314 -16.38 14.45 8.91
C ILE A 314 -17.15 15.74 8.60
N GLN A 315 -17.40 16.58 9.61
CA GLN A 315 -18.10 17.86 9.42
C GLN A 315 -17.30 18.85 8.54
N ALA A 316 -15.97 18.85 8.65
CA ALA A 316 -15.11 19.67 7.81
C ALA A 316 -15.15 19.22 6.34
N GLY A 317 -15.22 17.91 6.10
CA GLY A 317 -15.45 17.32 4.77
C GLY A 317 -16.78 17.80 4.15
N GLU A 318 -17.87 17.84 4.93
CA GLU A 318 -19.16 18.38 4.47
C GLU A 318 -19.11 19.89 4.20
N ALA A 319 -18.38 20.66 5.02
CA ALA A 319 -18.19 22.09 4.80
C ALA A 319 -17.47 22.38 3.47
N SER A 320 -16.54 21.51 3.06
CA SER A 320 -15.84 21.62 1.76
C SER A 320 -16.79 21.46 0.56
N LEU A 321 -17.84 20.64 0.68
CA LEU A 321 -18.85 20.50 -0.37
C LEU A 321 -19.72 21.76 -0.47
N ARG A 322 -20.11 22.32 0.68
CA ARG A 322 -20.90 23.57 0.75
C ARG A 322 -20.15 24.74 0.13
N SER A 323 -18.85 24.87 0.36
CA SER A 323 -18.03 25.93 -0.25
C SER A 323 -17.91 25.77 -1.77
N ARG A 324 -17.76 24.55 -2.28
CA ARG A 324 -17.77 24.27 -3.73
C ARG A 324 -19.11 24.63 -4.37
N SER A 325 -20.23 24.33 -3.71
CA SER A 325 -21.57 24.68 -4.20
C SER A 325 -21.86 26.19 -4.21
N ALA A 326 -21.12 26.96 -3.41
CA ALA A 326 -21.25 28.42 -3.33
C ALA A 326 -20.44 29.17 -4.42
N SER A 327 -19.59 28.47 -5.18
CA SER A 327 -18.82 29.07 -6.27
C SER A 327 -19.66 29.08 -7.56
N PRO A 328 -20.00 30.25 -8.14
CA PRO A 328 -20.81 30.30 -9.35
C PRO A 328 -20.04 29.73 -10.54
N ALA A 329 -20.72 28.94 -11.37
CA ALA A 329 -20.22 28.51 -12.67
C ALA A 329 -20.05 29.74 -13.59
N SER A 330 -18.84 30.30 -13.66
CA SER A 330 -18.54 31.39 -14.59
C SER A 330 -18.29 30.83 -16.00
N GLY A 331 -19.36 30.72 -16.78
CA GLY A 331 -19.30 30.68 -18.23
C GLY A 331 -19.07 32.08 -18.80
N GLU A 332 -18.15 32.15 -19.77
CA GLU A 332 -17.98 33.13 -20.85
C GLU A 332 -18.00 34.64 -20.56
N GLY A 333 -16.85 35.29 -20.82
CA GLY A 333 -16.80 36.61 -21.46
C GLY A 333 -16.18 37.76 -20.67
N ALA A 334 -14.84 37.84 -20.61
CA ALA A 334 -14.11 39.13 -20.65
C ALA A 334 -12.60 38.91 -20.86
N THR A 335 -12.09 39.40 -21.99
CA THR A 335 -10.66 39.57 -22.33
C THR A 335 -9.99 40.71 -21.54
N PRO A 336 -8.65 40.78 -21.51
CA PRO A 336 -7.89 41.20 -20.34
C PRO A 336 -7.48 42.68 -20.35
N SER A 337 -7.36 43.28 -19.17
CA SER A 337 -6.61 44.53 -18.96
C SER A 337 -5.53 44.29 -17.92
N GLY A 338 -4.28 44.42 -18.35
CA GLY A 338 -3.09 44.16 -17.54
C GLY A 338 -2.78 45.25 -16.53
N SER A 339 -1.96 44.88 -15.56
CA SER A 339 -1.02 45.77 -14.87
C SER A 339 -0.03 44.89 -14.11
N ALA A 340 1.24 45.06 -14.44
CA ALA A 340 2.37 44.35 -13.85
C ALA A 340 2.72 44.94 -12.48
N ALA A 341 3.02 44.07 -11.52
CA ALA A 341 3.87 44.40 -10.38
C ALA A 341 4.71 43.17 -10.00
N GLN A 342 6.02 43.29 -10.25
CA GLN A 342 7.06 42.38 -9.77
C GLN A 342 7.25 42.56 -8.26
N GLY A 343 7.59 41.49 -7.54
CA GLY A 343 7.98 41.59 -6.13
C GLY A 343 8.18 40.26 -5.41
N GLU A 344 9.38 39.70 -5.59
CA GLU A 344 10.18 38.92 -4.63
C GLU A 344 9.72 37.53 -4.14
N PHE A 345 10.48 36.53 -4.61
CA PHE A 345 10.60 35.19 -4.06
C PHE A 345 11.29 35.22 -2.69
N LEU A 346 10.66 34.61 -1.68
CA LEU A 346 11.34 34.15 -0.47
C LEU A 346 11.30 32.63 -0.41
N THR A 347 12.46 32.03 -0.69
CA THR A 347 12.76 30.61 -0.49
C THR A 347 12.91 30.33 1.00
N ALA A 348 12.00 29.54 1.57
CA ALA A 348 12.18 28.95 2.90
C ALA A 348 12.61 27.48 2.74
N ALA A 349 13.83 27.20 3.19
CA ALA A 349 14.47 25.90 3.16
C ALA A 349 13.77 24.91 4.10
N VAL A 350 13.59 23.69 3.59
CA VAL A 350 13.11 22.51 4.33
C VAL A 350 14.29 21.95 5.14
N SER A 351 14.20 21.97 6.47
CA SER A 351 15.03 21.15 7.33
C SER A 351 14.24 19.88 7.68
N ALA A 352 14.49 18.80 6.95
CA ALA A 352 14.02 17.47 7.31
C ALA A 352 14.94 16.89 8.39
N GLU A 353 14.53 16.99 9.66
CA GLU A 353 15.12 16.18 10.72
C GLU A 353 14.57 14.75 10.63
N SER A 354 15.48 13.80 10.48
CA SER A 354 15.19 12.38 10.48
C SER A 354 14.72 11.95 11.87
N ALA A 355 13.43 11.68 12.02
CA ALA A 355 12.92 10.99 13.20
C ALA A 355 13.47 9.56 13.23
N ALA A 356 14.31 9.30 14.23
CA ALA A 356 14.81 7.97 14.55
C ALA A 356 13.64 7.06 14.95
N PHE A 357 13.60 5.88 14.36
CA PHE A 357 12.65 4.81 14.62
C PHE A 357 12.98 4.20 15.99
N ASP A 358 12.09 4.29 16.98
CA ASP A 358 12.28 3.74 18.31
C ASP A 358 11.77 2.28 18.39
N GLU A 359 12.61 1.38 18.87
CA GLU A 359 12.56 -0.09 18.77
C GLU A 359 11.58 -0.75 19.77
N LYS A 360 10.64 -0.01 20.38
CA LYS A 360 9.82 -0.53 21.50
C LYS A 360 8.44 -1.11 21.16
N ASP A 361 7.98 -1.02 19.91
CA ASP A 361 6.61 -1.46 19.55
C ASP A 361 6.49 -2.92 19.07
N PHE A 362 7.51 -3.76 19.28
CA PHE A 362 7.52 -5.14 18.76
C PHE A 362 7.85 -6.25 19.77
N TYR A 363 7.85 -5.96 21.07
CA TYR A 363 7.99 -6.99 22.12
C TYR A 363 6.75 -7.05 23.01
#